data_AF-A0A382SVF8-F1
#
_entry.id   AF-A0A382SVF8-F1
#
_cell.length_a   1.000
_cell.length_b   1.000
_cell.length_c   1.000
_cell.angle_alpha   90.00
_cell.angle_beta   90.00
_cell.angle_gamma   90.00
#
_symmetry.space_group_name_H-M   'P 1'
#
loop_
_entity.id
_entity.type
_entity.pdbx_description
1 polymer ?
#
loop_
_entity_poly.entity_id
_entity_poly.type
_entity_poly.pdbx_seq_one_letter_code
_entity_poly.pdbx_strand_id
1 'polypeptide(L)'
;SPMQVNIIPQTNWEPRTNYLLIINDDLLQDSTIKLNISTLNYVRYGGLQIPITGAVVSSFGAEIENIENKELKKLSFVNSEKEIIFKQIPEGKYTITIFNDINKDYKYSFGKIKPFEPAEWFYVMPDTVEIRGNWDIELPMINVEEVYK
;
A
#
# COMPACT_ATOMS: atom_id res chain seq x y z
N SER A 1 -14.83 -7.67 -30.44
CA SER A 1 -14.15 -7.16 -29.23
C SER A 1 -14.54 -5.71 -29.03
N PRO A 2 -14.89 -5.26 -27.82
CA PRO A 2 -15.19 -3.85 -27.57
C PRO A 2 -13.92 -2.99 -27.73
N MET A 3 -14.09 -1.77 -28.22
CA MET A 3 -13.01 -0.80 -28.37
C MET A 3 -12.75 -0.12 -27.01
N GLN A 4 -11.50 -0.09 -26.57
CA GLN A 4 -11.09 0.52 -25.31
C GLN A 4 -10.09 1.64 -25.59
N VAL A 5 -10.26 2.77 -24.92
CA VAL A 5 -9.36 3.93 -25.00
C VAL A 5 -8.96 4.35 -23.59
N ASN A 6 -7.65 4.54 -23.36
CA ASN A 6 -7.13 5.05 -22.11
C ASN A 6 -6.89 6.57 -22.23
N ILE A 7 -7.43 7.34 -21.30
CA ILE A 7 -7.33 8.80 -21.29
C ILE A 7 -6.51 9.21 -20.06
N ILE A 8 -5.40 9.92 -20.30
CA ILE A 8 -4.50 10.42 -19.26
C ILE A 8 -4.36 11.94 -19.48
N PRO A 9 -4.65 12.78 -18.48
CA PRO A 9 -4.54 14.22 -18.63
C PRO A 9 -3.05 14.66 -18.67
N GLN A 10 -2.76 15.79 -19.32
CA GLN A 10 -1.38 16.33 -19.38
C GLN A 10 -0.86 16.77 -18.01
N THR A 11 -1.75 17.30 -17.17
CA THR A 11 -1.51 17.61 -15.77
C THR A 11 -2.49 16.80 -14.92
N ASN A 12 -2.15 16.53 -13.66
CA ASN A 12 -3.03 15.75 -12.81
C ASN A 12 -4.40 16.44 -12.64
N TRP A 13 -5.47 15.66 -12.48
CA TRP A 13 -6.80 16.22 -12.23
C TRP A 13 -6.84 16.91 -10.87
N GLU A 14 -7.50 18.06 -10.80
CA GLU A 14 -7.74 18.73 -9.51
C GLU A 14 -8.72 17.91 -8.68
N PRO A 15 -8.52 17.81 -7.36
CA PRO A 15 -9.38 17.05 -6.47
C PRO A 15 -10.69 17.77 -6.19
N ARG A 16 -11.76 17.00 -5.93
CA ARG A 16 -13.11 17.51 -5.63
C ARG A 16 -13.64 18.44 -6.74
N THR A 17 -13.24 18.19 -7.98
CA THR A 17 -13.59 18.99 -9.14
C THR A 17 -14.43 18.16 -10.10
N ASN A 18 -15.49 18.76 -10.60
CA ASN A 18 -16.31 18.18 -11.66
C ASN A 18 -15.73 18.60 -13.01
N TYR A 19 -15.47 17.63 -13.88
CA TYR A 19 -14.99 17.85 -15.23
C TYR A 19 -16.04 17.40 -16.24
N LEU A 20 -16.14 18.19 -17.31
CA LEU A 20 -16.82 17.78 -18.53
C LEU A 20 -15.75 17.37 -19.55
N LEU A 21 -15.61 16.07 -19.75
CA LEU A 21 -14.76 15.53 -20.81
C LEU A 21 -15.53 15.57 -22.13
N ILE A 22 -14.95 16.24 -23.13
CA ILE A 22 -15.51 16.37 -24.47
C ILE A 22 -14.59 15.62 -25.42
N ILE A 23 -15.11 14.57 -26.05
CA ILE A 23 -14.41 13.81 -27.08
C ILE A 23 -15.04 14.16 -28.41
N ASN A 24 -14.24 14.78 -29.28
CA ASN A 24 -14.62 15.08 -30.64
C ASN A 24 -14.12 13.96 -31.55
N ASP A 25 -15.03 13.39 -32.34
CA ASP A 25 -14.66 12.50 -33.43
C ASP A 25 -14.77 13.29 -34.74
N ASP A 26 -13.64 13.70 -35.29
CA ASP A 26 -13.60 14.45 -36.55
C ASP A 26 -14.03 13.61 -37.76
N LEU A 27 -14.11 12.27 -37.63
CA LEU A 27 -14.55 11.37 -38.70
C LEU A 27 -16.08 11.27 -38.80
N LEU A 28 -16.78 11.55 -37.70
CA LEU A 28 -18.24 11.58 -37.63
C LEU A 28 -18.66 13.00 -37.23
N GLN A 29 -18.83 13.87 -38.24
CA GLN A 29 -19.10 15.32 -38.16
C GLN A 29 -20.10 15.81 -37.09
N ASP A 30 -20.89 14.94 -36.46
CA ASP A 30 -21.92 15.28 -35.47
C ASP A 30 -21.83 14.52 -34.12
N SER A 31 -20.80 13.70 -33.89
CA SER A 31 -20.72 12.89 -32.66
C SER A 31 -19.75 13.48 -31.64
N THR A 32 -20.22 14.45 -30.85
CA THR A 32 -19.52 14.87 -29.63
C THR A 32 -19.96 14.01 -28.46
N ILE A 33 -19.05 13.21 -27.91
CA ILE A 33 -19.30 12.48 -26.66
C ILE A 33 -18.96 13.40 -25.49
N LYS A 34 -19.93 13.59 -24.60
CA LYS A 34 -19.79 14.40 -23.39
C LYS A 34 -19.93 13.51 -22.17
N LEU A 35 -18.89 13.46 -21.34
CA LEU A 35 -18.86 12.65 -20.12
C LEU A 35 -18.63 13.57 -18.92
N ASN A 36 -19.52 13.49 -17.94
CA ASN A 36 -19.31 14.14 -16.66
C ASN A 36 -18.54 13.19 -15.75
N ILE A 37 -17.41 13.66 -15.22
CA ILE A 37 -16.62 12.93 -14.23
C ILE A 37 -16.39 13.82 -13.01
N SER A 38 -16.38 13.21 -11.83
CA SER A 38 -16.13 13.90 -10.56
C SER A 38 -14.91 13.29 -9.93
N THR A 39 -13.93 14.12 -9.58
CA THR A 39 -12.74 13.65 -8.88
C THR A 39 -12.99 13.50 -7.39
N LEU A 40 -12.33 12.53 -6.77
CA LEU A 40 -12.38 12.31 -5.33
C LEU A 40 -11.60 13.41 -4.58
N ASN A 41 -11.65 13.36 -3.24
CA ASN A 41 -10.85 14.21 -2.37
C ASN A 41 -9.35 14.10 -2.70
N TYR A 42 -8.59 15.15 -2.39
CA TYR A 42 -7.14 15.10 -2.51
C TYR A 42 -6.61 14.00 -1.60
N VAL A 43 -6.01 12.97 -2.19
CA VAL A 43 -5.32 11.94 -1.42
C VAL A 43 -4.04 12.55 -0.90
N ARG A 44 -4.00 12.82 0.41
CA ARG A 44 -2.76 13.19 1.08
C ARG A 44 -1.98 11.93 1.40
N TYR A 45 -0.67 12.10 1.55
CA TYR A 45 0.24 11.01 1.82
C TYR A 45 1.06 11.28 3.08
N GLY A 46 1.26 10.24 3.88
CA GLY A 46 2.20 10.24 5.01
C GLY A 46 3.26 9.16 4.88
N GLY A 47 4.05 9.00 5.92
CA GLY A 47 5.07 7.96 6.05
C GLY A 47 4.95 7.22 7.38
N LEU A 48 5.51 6.02 7.41
CA LEU A 48 5.55 5.15 8.59
C LEU A 48 6.94 4.54 8.72
N GLN A 49 7.52 4.64 9.91
CA GLN A 49 8.79 4.04 10.28
C GLN A 49 8.57 3.09 11.46
N ILE A 50 9.10 1.87 11.34
CA ILE A 50 8.99 0.82 12.36
C ILE A 50 10.41 0.39 12.74
N PRO A 51 10.95 0.89 13.85
CA PRO A 51 12.23 0.42 14.37
C PRO A 51 12.10 -1.04 14.82
N ILE A 52 13.07 -1.89 14.47
CA ILE A 52 13.04 -3.33 14.78
C ILE A 52 14.32 -3.76 15.48
N THR A 53 14.21 -4.72 16.42
CA THR A 53 15.37 -5.30 17.11
C THR A 53 15.20 -6.80 17.32
N GLY A 54 16.33 -7.50 17.51
CA GLY A 54 16.45 -8.94 17.63
C GLY A 54 17.83 -9.42 17.15
N ALA A 55 18.18 -10.68 17.42
CA ALA A 55 19.46 -11.27 17.04
C ALA A 55 19.64 -11.37 15.51
N VAL A 56 18.56 -11.70 14.78
CA VAL A 56 18.54 -11.79 13.31
C VAL A 56 17.27 -11.14 12.79
N VAL A 57 17.39 -9.95 12.19
CA VAL A 57 16.23 -9.15 11.72
C VAL A 57 16.26 -8.86 10.22
N SER A 58 17.30 -9.25 9.49
CA SER A 58 17.49 -8.87 8.08
C SER A 58 16.49 -9.51 7.11
N SER A 59 15.85 -10.60 7.49
CA SER A 59 14.80 -11.27 6.73
C SER A 59 13.40 -10.77 7.10
N PHE A 60 13.27 -9.85 8.04
CA PHE A 60 11.95 -9.37 8.45
C PHE A 60 11.43 -8.31 7.49
N GLY A 61 10.12 -8.36 7.28
CA GLY A 61 9.35 -7.36 6.55
C GLY A 61 8.04 -7.06 7.27
N ALA A 62 7.39 -6.00 6.82
CA ALA A 62 6.04 -5.67 7.24
C ALA A 62 5.17 -5.36 6.03
N GLU A 63 3.93 -5.82 6.09
CA GLU A 63 2.85 -5.42 5.21
C GLU A 63 1.89 -4.51 5.98
N ILE A 64 1.48 -3.42 5.34
CA ILE A 64 0.37 -2.59 5.80
C ILE A 64 -0.81 -2.76 4.87
N GLU A 65 -2.02 -2.85 5.41
CA GLU A 65 -3.27 -2.95 4.66
C GLU A 65 -4.27 -1.91 5.21
N ASN A 66 -4.86 -1.08 4.33
CA ASN A 66 -5.87 -0.13 4.74
C ASN A 66 -7.19 -0.84 5.11
N ILE A 67 -7.79 -0.44 6.23
CA ILE A 67 -8.99 -1.12 6.75
C ILE A 67 -10.26 -0.90 5.91
N GLU A 68 -10.32 0.20 5.17
CA GLU A 68 -11.48 0.57 4.33
C GLU A 68 -11.29 0.10 2.88
N ASN A 69 -10.06 0.16 2.36
CA ASN A 69 -9.73 -0.21 0.99
C ASN A 69 -8.54 -1.19 0.95
N LYS A 70 -8.83 -2.48 0.88
CA LYS A 70 -7.83 -3.57 0.90
C LYS A 70 -6.86 -3.57 -0.31
N GLU A 71 -7.20 -2.86 -1.39
CA GLU A 71 -6.26 -2.68 -2.50
C GLU A 71 -5.10 -1.74 -2.12
N LEU A 72 -5.29 -0.89 -1.11
CA LEU A 72 -4.24 -0.04 -0.54
C LEU A 72 -3.42 -0.84 0.46
N LYS A 73 -2.53 -1.67 -0.07
CA LYS A 73 -1.52 -2.39 0.69
C LYS A 73 -0.11 -2.03 0.23
N LYS A 74 0.84 -2.07 1.15
CA LYS A 74 2.27 -1.88 0.84
C LYS A 74 3.11 -2.85 1.65
N LEU A 75 4.23 -3.22 1.07
CA LEU A 75 5.23 -4.09 1.68
C LEU A 75 6.57 -3.37 1.76
N SER A 76 7.27 -3.54 2.88
CA SER A 76 8.64 -3.03 3.06
C SER A 76 9.44 -3.98 3.96
N PHE A 77 10.76 -3.89 3.87
CA PHE A 77 11.70 -4.77 4.56
C PHE A 77 12.66 -3.97 5.43
N VAL A 78 13.26 -4.66 6.40
CA VAL A 78 14.25 -4.08 7.30
C VAL A 78 15.46 -3.58 6.51
N ASN A 79 15.81 -2.32 6.71
CA ASN A 79 16.97 -1.69 6.10
C ASN A 79 18.26 -1.90 6.95
N SER A 80 19.38 -1.34 6.51
CA SER A 80 20.66 -1.40 7.24
C SER A 80 20.65 -0.69 8.59
N GLU A 81 19.70 0.23 8.81
CA GLU A 81 19.53 1.00 10.05
C GLU A 81 18.61 0.28 11.05
N LYS A 82 18.17 -0.95 10.72
CA LYS A 82 17.22 -1.76 11.50
C LYS A 82 15.83 -1.13 11.60
N GLU A 83 15.36 -0.60 10.48
CA GLU A 83 14.05 0.03 10.37
C GLU A 83 13.31 -0.47 9.14
N ILE A 84 11.98 -0.57 9.26
CA ILE A 84 11.09 -0.77 8.11
C ILE A 84 10.45 0.57 7.79
N ILE A 85 10.71 1.08 6.59
CA ILE A 85 10.25 2.42 6.17
C ILE A 85 9.24 2.28 5.05
N PHE A 86 8.12 2.97 5.21
CA PHE A 86 7.11 3.15 4.18
C PHE A 86 6.96 4.64 3.88
N LYS A 87 7.06 4.99 2.60
CA LYS A 87 6.87 6.37 2.13
C LYS A 87 5.62 6.48 1.28
N GLN A 88 5.07 7.68 1.23
CA GLN A 88 3.92 8.03 0.40
C GLN A 88 2.74 7.06 0.57
N ILE A 89 2.34 6.78 1.81
CA ILE A 89 1.15 5.99 2.11
C ILE A 89 -0.06 6.92 2.07
N PRO A 90 -1.12 6.60 1.32
CA PRO A 90 -2.38 7.36 1.40
C PRO A 90 -2.84 7.52 2.85
N GLU A 91 -3.39 8.68 3.19
CA GLU A 91 -3.96 8.89 4.52
C GLU A 91 -5.09 7.88 4.81
N GLY A 92 -5.17 7.41 6.06
CA GLY A 92 -6.14 6.41 6.47
C GLY A 92 -5.69 5.57 7.66
N LYS A 93 -6.48 4.56 7.99
CA LYS A 93 -6.17 3.61 9.06
C LYS A 93 -5.71 2.29 8.48
N TYR A 94 -4.63 1.74 9.04
CA TYR A 94 -3.95 0.57 8.52
C TYR A 94 -3.75 -0.48 9.61
N THR A 95 -3.91 -1.75 9.24
CA THR A 95 -3.36 -2.88 10.01
C THR A 95 -1.91 -3.11 9.61
N ILE A 96 -1.11 -3.65 10.52
CA ILE A 96 0.30 -3.96 10.28
C ILE A 96 0.54 -5.43 10.58
N THR A 97 1.10 -6.15 9.61
CA THR A 97 1.53 -7.54 9.74
C THR A 97 3.04 -7.61 9.53
N ILE A 98 3.77 -8.04 10.56
CA ILE A 98 5.22 -8.27 10.50
C ILE A 98 5.44 -9.75 10.23
N PHE A 99 6.41 -10.09 9.39
CA PHE A 99 6.72 -11.48 9.08
C PHE A 99 8.21 -11.68 8.83
N ASN A 100 8.65 -12.93 8.93
CA ASN A 100 10.02 -13.36 8.64
C ASN A 100 10.07 -14.07 7.29
N ASP A 101 10.58 -13.39 6.26
CA ASP A 101 10.75 -13.88 4.89
C ASP A 101 12.03 -14.74 4.79
N ILE A 102 11.90 -16.00 5.20
CA ILE A 102 13.03 -16.93 5.27
C ILE A 102 13.44 -17.36 3.86
N ASN A 103 12.46 -17.50 2.96
CA ASN A 103 12.70 -17.99 1.60
C ASN A 103 13.10 -16.85 0.61
N LYS A 104 12.99 -15.59 1.04
CA LYS A 104 13.34 -14.37 0.29
C LYS A 104 12.51 -14.17 -0.96
N ASP A 105 11.24 -14.56 -0.92
CA ASP A 105 10.31 -14.42 -2.04
C ASP A 105 9.45 -13.14 -1.98
N TYR A 106 9.74 -12.28 -1.00
CA TYR A 106 9.14 -10.96 -0.80
C TYR A 106 7.63 -11.01 -0.59
N LYS A 107 7.13 -12.08 0.06
CA LYS A 107 5.73 -12.20 0.48
C LYS A 107 5.65 -13.08 1.71
N TYR A 108 4.54 -12.97 2.43
CA TYR A 108 4.23 -13.92 3.47
C TYR A 108 3.79 -15.28 2.87
N SER A 109 4.52 -16.34 3.18
CA SER A 109 4.19 -17.70 2.74
C SER A 109 3.38 -18.49 3.79
N PHE A 110 2.15 -18.89 3.44
CA PHE A 110 1.26 -19.71 4.30
C PHE A 110 1.71 -21.17 4.49
N GLY A 111 2.80 -21.58 3.84
CA GLY A 111 3.25 -22.97 3.80
C GLY A 111 2.43 -23.84 2.84
N LYS A 112 2.80 -25.12 2.75
CA LYS A 112 2.15 -26.15 1.93
C LYS A 112 2.09 -27.47 2.69
N ILE A 113 1.01 -28.22 2.48
CA ILE A 113 0.87 -29.57 3.05
C ILE A 113 1.65 -30.60 2.21
N LYS A 114 1.73 -30.41 0.87
CA LYS A 114 2.42 -31.34 -0.04
C LYS A 114 3.03 -30.62 -1.27
N PRO A 115 4.36 -30.66 -1.48
CA PRO A 115 5.37 -31.08 -0.50
C PRO A 115 5.24 -30.24 0.79
N PHE A 116 5.63 -30.81 1.93
CA PHE A 116 5.51 -30.10 3.21
C PHE A 116 6.47 -28.91 3.24
N GLU A 117 5.92 -27.72 3.41
CA GLU A 117 6.64 -26.47 3.61
C GLU A 117 5.96 -25.75 4.78
N PRO A 118 6.66 -25.44 5.89
CA PRO A 118 6.04 -24.70 6.99
C PRO A 118 5.63 -23.30 6.55
N ALA A 119 4.63 -22.74 7.23
CA ALA A 119 4.32 -21.32 7.09
C ALA A 119 5.49 -20.48 7.64
N GLU A 120 5.68 -19.30 7.06
CA GLU A 120 6.56 -18.31 7.65
C GLU A 120 5.96 -17.79 8.96
N TRP A 121 6.82 -17.29 9.84
CA TRP A 121 6.36 -16.68 11.07
C TRP A 121 5.77 -15.30 10.76
N PHE A 122 4.69 -14.94 11.45
CA PHE A 122 4.08 -13.62 11.35
C PHE A 122 3.51 -13.16 12.69
N TYR A 123 3.36 -11.84 12.84
CA TYR A 123 2.71 -11.17 13.95
C TYR A 123 1.86 -10.02 13.42
N VAL A 124 0.57 -10.05 13.75
CA VAL A 124 -0.36 -8.97 13.42
C VAL A 124 -0.44 -8.04 14.61
N MET A 125 -0.15 -6.75 14.41
CA MET A 125 -0.31 -5.75 15.46
C MET A 125 -1.79 -5.66 15.86
N PRO A 126 -2.11 -5.66 17.17
CA PRO A 126 -3.49 -5.76 17.63
C PRO A 126 -4.32 -4.50 17.39
N ASP A 127 -3.68 -3.35 17.19
CA ASP A 127 -4.34 -2.07 16.93
C ASP A 127 -4.00 -1.55 15.53
N THR A 128 -4.88 -0.70 15.02
CA THR A 128 -4.69 0.02 13.76
C THR A 128 -3.81 1.24 13.96
N VAL A 129 -3.05 1.61 12.94
CA VAL A 129 -2.28 2.86 12.90
C VAL A 129 -2.96 3.86 11.98
N GLU A 130 -3.20 5.06 12.49
CA GLU A 130 -3.71 6.19 11.70
C GLU A 130 -2.53 6.92 11.04
N ILE A 131 -2.46 6.86 9.72
CA ILE A 131 -1.52 7.63 8.92
C ILE A 131 -2.20 8.91 8.46
N ARG A 132 -1.64 10.04 8.89
CA ARG A 132 -2.15 11.36 8.52
C ARG A 132 -1.35 11.93 7.35
N GLY A 133 -2.07 12.57 6.43
CA GLY A 133 -1.45 13.28 5.33
C GLY A 133 -0.44 14.33 5.79
N ASN A 134 0.72 14.35 5.14
CA ASN A 134 1.85 15.25 5.37
C ASN A 134 2.62 15.00 6.69
N TRP A 135 2.41 13.85 7.34
CA TRP A 135 3.16 13.46 8.53
C TRP A 135 3.90 12.15 8.27
N ASP A 136 5.13 12.07 8.76
CA ASP A 136 5.87 10.83 8.91
C ASP A 136 5.80 10.43 10.39
N ILE A 137 5.28 9.23 10.66
CA ILE A 137 5.13 8.72 12.03
C ILE A 137 6.13 7.58 12.28
N GLU A 138 6.67 7.54 13.49
CA GLU A 138 7.54 6.48 13.96
C GLU A 138 6.81 5.69 15.08
N LEU A 139 6.79 4.37 14.95
CA LEU A 139 6.24 3.49 15.99
C LEU A 139 7.29 3.19 17.07
N PRO A 140 6.85 2.78 18.28
CA PRO A 140 7.75 2.21 19.26
C PRO A 140 8.52 1.02 18.67
N MET A 141 9.76 0.85 19.11
CA MET A 141 10.62 -0.25 18.68
C MET A 141 9.97 -1.60 18.95
N ILE A 142 10.00 -2.48 17.95
CA ILE A 142 9.46 -3.83 18.04
C ILE A 142 10.62 -4.81 18.21
N ASN A 143 10.64 -5.52 19.34
CA ASN A 143 11.53 -6.65 19.55
C ASN A 143 10.88 -7.92 19.00
N VAL A 144 11.40 -8.44 17.89
CA VAL A 144 10.81 -9.61 17.25
C VAL A 144 10.86 -10.84 18.15
N GLU A 145 11.86 -10.98 19.01
CA GLU A 145 11.99 -12.13 19.90
C GLU A 145 10.94 -12.16 21.02
N GLU A 146 10.38 -10.99 21.39
CA GLU A 146 9.33 -10.91 22.40
C GLU A 146 7.95 -11.29 21.86
N VAL A 147 7.73 -11.03 20.56
CA VAL A 147 6.50 -11.39 19.85
C VAL A 147 6.60 -12.78 19.19
N TYR A 148 7.81 -13.27 18.96
CA TYR A 148 8.12 -14.62 18.47
C TYR A 148 8.08 -15.61 19.64
N LYS A 149 6.87 -15.93 20.11
CA LYS A 149 6.64 -16.99 21.11
C LYS A 149 6.26 -18.31 20.46
#